data_AF-A0A6N8EDN8-F1
#
_entry.id   AF-A0A6N8EDN8-F1
#
_cell.length_a   1.000
_cell.length_b   1.000
_cell.length_c   1.000
_cell.angle_alpha   90.00
_cell.angle_beta   90.00
_cell.angle_gamma   90.00
#
_symmetry.space_group_name_H-M   'P 1'
#
loop_
_entity.id
_entity.type
_entity.pdbx_description
1 polymer ?
#
loop_
_entity_poly.entity_id
_entity_poly.type
_entity_poly.pdbx_seq_one_letter_code
_entity_poly.pdbx_strand_id
1 'polypeptide(L)'
;MNRLIVLFLLLISLPAVTSAVEVECHWSPANSGKTQLLLDVTAPAPHRIFTLDQPDRVVIDIAGARLVGGLPAARTDDPVLIGVRAGVRANNELRLVLDLKTPVRVKSFAAKAGGGPTNRLIVELIPRSSASGEAGGLLPVSSSAASSAPMAWSSQKRTAIVAIDAGHGGEDPGAIGSSGTREKDVTLSIARKLARLIERESGMRAVMIRDGDYYVGLRERTLIAHEHKADLFVSIHADAYDNPEAQGSSVYTISHGAASSEAASWLADRENKADLLGGVDLAASDELLASVLLDMTQNATMEHSTEAADSILRYLKRVGTIHKSDVQRAGFVVLKSPDIPSLLVETAFISNADEERRLRSNAHQQRLAEAIMTGIKGYFTKYPPQGLLSASAGDDVKRSGSSTIRGLRSASSARVHGLREYVISQGDTLSGIAKRHRVSLSSLRAENGLGETDLIRVGQVIAIPTDS
;
A
#
# COMPACT_ATOMS: atom_id res chain seq x y z
N MET A 1 -7.02 -50.12 -47.56
CA MET A 1 -7.20 -49.55 -46.19
C MET A 1 -6.96 -48.04 -46.10
N ASN A 2 -7.05 -47.24 -47.18
CA ASN A 2 -6.69 -45.79 -47.12
C ASN A 2 -7.78 -44.83 -47.63
N ARG A 3 -9.07 -45.19 -47.62
CA ARG A 3 -10.16 -44.29 -48.07
C ARG A 3 -11.25 -44.00 -47.04
N LEU A 4 -11.14 -44.52 -45.82
CA LEU A 4 -12.13 -44.28 -44.76
C LEU A 4 -11.76 -43.18 -43.74
N ILE A 5 -10.56 -42.61 -43.82
CA ILE A 5 -10.06 -41.66 -42.79
C ILE A 5 -10.36 -40.19 -43.14
N VAL A 6 -10.68 -39.87 -44.40
CA VAL A 6 -10.86 -38.46 -44.83
C VAL A 6 -12.29 -37.95 -44.58
N LEU A 7 -13.27 -38.82 -44.30
CA LEU A 7 -14.67 -38.42 -44.12
C LEU A 7 -15.08 -38.18 -42.65
N PHE A 8 -14.17 -38.32 -41.69
CA PHE A 8 -14.45 -38.08 -40.26
C PHE A 8 -13.92 -36.74 -39.73
N LEU A 9 -13.27 -35.94 -40.58
CA LEU A 9 -12.67 -34.65 -40.22
C LEU A 9 -13.46 -33.43 -40.72
N LEU A 10 -14.68 -33.64 -41.26
CA LEU A 10 -15.52 -32.58 -41.81
C LEU A 10 -16.91 -32.53 -41.15
N LEU A 11 -16.97 -32.69 -39.83
CA LEU A 11 -18.17 -32.47 -39.05
C LEU A 11 -17.91 -31.44 -37.95
N ILE A 12 -18.49 -30.27 -38.19
CA ILE A 12 -18.94 -29.28 -37.19
C ILE A 12 -17.89 -28.24 -36.77
N SER A 13 -17.66 -27.26 -37.64
CA SER A 13 -17.37 -25.88 -37.23
C SER A 13 -18.66 -25.06 -37.33
N LEU A 14 -19.62 -25.33 -36.44
CA LEU A 14 -20.71 -24.39 -36.20
C LEU A 14 -20.09 -23.12 -35.59
N PRO A 15 -20.29 -21.92 -36.16
CA PRO A 15 -19.89 -20.70 -35.47
C PRO A 15 -20.65 -20.65 -34.15
N ALA A 16 -19.92 -20.61 -33.03
CA ALA A 16 -20.52 -20.40 -31.73
C ALA A 16 -21.20 -19.03 -31.77
N VAL A 17 -22.53 -19.02 -31.84
CA VAL A 17 -23.31 -17.80 -31.64
C VAL A 17 -23.20 -17.49 -30.15
N THR A 18 -22.24 -16.64 -29.79
CA THR A 18 -22.15 -16.12 -28.42
C THR A 18 -23.43 -15.35 -28.12
N SER A 19 -24.28 -15.88 -27.25
CA SER A 19 -25.46 -15.17 -26.77
C SER A 19 -25.03 -13.95 -25.96
N ALA A 20 -25.70 -12.82 -26.15
CA ALA A 20 -25.43 -11.60 -25.39
C ALA A 20 -25.60 -11.88 -23.88
N VAL A 21 -24.72 -11.32 -23.06
CA VAL A 21 -24.82 -11.43 -21.61
C VAL A 21 -26.09 -10.72 -21.14
N GLU A 22 -26.94 -11.43 -20.44
CA GLU A 22 -28.18 -10.89 -19.90
C GLU A 22 -27.90 -10.24 -18.55
N VAL A 23 -28.35 -9.00 -18.37
CA VAL A 23 -28.14 -8.20 -17.15
C VAL A 23 -29.49 -7.84 -16.54
N GLU A 24 -29.75 -8.30 -15.32
CA GLU A 24 -30.89 -7.88 -14.50
C GLU A 24 -30.40 -6.91 -13.41
N CYS A 25 -31.15 -5.82 -13.17
CA CYS A 25 -30.72 -4.72 -12.30
C CYS A 25 -31.61 -4.61 -11.06
N HIS A 26 -31.00 -4.59 -9.87
CA HIS A 26 -31.72 -4.42 -8.60
C HIS A 26 -30.99 -3.47 -7.66
N TRP A 27 -31.72 -2.67 -6.89
CA TRP A 27 -31.12 -1.97 -5.75
C TRP A 27 -30.95 -2.93 -4.57
N SER A 28 -29.84 -2.79 -3.85
CA SER A 28 -29.66 -3.47 -2.57
C SER A 28 -30.76 -3.06 -1.57
N PRO A 29 -31.20 -3.97 -0.67
CA PRO A 29 -32.24 -3.68 0.31
C PRO A 29 -31.96 -2.42 1.16
N ALA A 30 -33.04 -1.75 1.57
CA ALA A 30 -32.99 -0.44 2.24
C ALA A 30 -32.25 -0.40 3.58
N ASN A 31 -32.12 -1.54 4.25
CA ASN A 31 -31.44 -1.68 5.54
C ASN A 31 -29.90 -1.74 5.44
N SER A 32 -29.32 -1.77 4.24
CA SER A 32 -27.86 -1.85 4.04
C SER A 32 -27.10 -0.55 4.37
N GLY A 33 -27.80 0.57 4.59
CA GLY A 33 -27.19 1.87 4.90
C GLY A 33 -26.32 2.46 3.77
N LYS A 34 -26.33 1.84 2.59
CA LYS A 34 -25.46 2.17 1.44
C LYS A 34 -26.27 2.17 0.15
N THR A 35 -25.89 3.01 -0.82
CA THR A 35 -26.47 2.99 -2.17
C THR A 35 -25.68 2.00 -3.02
N GLN A 36 -26.25 0.83 -3.28
CA GLN A 36 -25.62 -0.25 -4.05
C GLN A 36 -26.53 -0.74 -5.17
N LEU A 37 -26.03 -0.73 -6.41
CA LEU A 37 -26.66 -1.34 -7.58
C LEU A 37 -26.13 -2.76 -7.76
N LEU A 38 -27.02 -3.73 -7.83
CA LEU A 38 -26.72 -5.13 -8.07
C LEU A 38 -27.07 -5.45 -9.53
N LEU A 39 -26.10 -5.99 -10.26
CA LEU A 39 -26.23 -6.38 -11.66
C LEU A 39 -26.06 -7.90 -11.75
N ASP A 40 -27.15 -8.63 -11.86
CA ASP A 40 -27.11 -10.08 -12.03
C ASP A 40 -26.86 -10.41 -13.50
N VAL A 41 -25.76 -11.10 -13.77
CA VAL A 41 -25.30 -11.40 -15.13
C VAL A 41 -25.21 -12.91 -15.40
N THR A 42 -25.63 -13.33 -16.59
CA THR A 42 -25.65 -14.76 -16.97
C THR A 42 -24.27 -15.33 -17.29
N ALA A 43 -23.27 -14.48 -17.54
CA ALA A 43 -21.89 -14.85 -17.83
C ALA A 43 -20.95 -13.70 -17.42
N PRO A 44 -19.63 -13.94 -17.29
CA PRO A 44 -18.66 -12.87 -17.02
C PRO A 44 -18.83 -11.71 -18.01
N ALA A 45 -19.02 -10.51 -17.49
CA ALA A 45 -19.35 -9.32 -18.27
C ALA A 45 -18.22 -8.29 -18.15
N PRO A 46 -17.30 -8.21 -19.13
CA PRO A 46 -16.29 -7.16 -19.16
C PRO A 46 -16.96 -5.80 -19.14
N HIS A 47 -16.54 -4.94 -18.21
CA HIS A 47 -17.19 -3.67 -17.98
C HIS A 47 -16.19 -2.58 -17.62
N ARG A 48 -16.61 -1.33 -17.83
CA ARG A 48 -15.86 -0.13 -17.46
C ARG A 48 -16.76 0.81 -16.68
N ILE A 49 -16.25 1.31 -15.57
CA ILE A 49 -16.94 2.28 -14.72
C ILE A 49 -16.14 3.57 -14.67
N PHE A 50 -16.81 4.69 -14.88
CA PHE A 50 -16.22 6.01 -14.78
C PHE A 50 -17.24 7.03 -14.32
N THR A 51 -16.76 8.20 -13.91
CA THR A 51 -17.61 9.32 -13.47
C THR A 51 -17.60 10.41 -14.53
N LEU A 52 -18.71 11.13 -14.64
CA LEU A 52 -18.81 12.38 -15.38
C LEU A 52 -19.24 13.47 -14.42
N ASP A 53 -18.68 14.65 -14.60
CA ASP A 53 -19.11 15.89 -13.96
C ASP A 53 -20.11 16.64 -14.87
N GLN A 54 -20.85 17.58 -14.27
CA GLN A 54 -21.76 18.50 -14.99
C GLN A 54 -22.84 17.83 -15.89
N PRO A 55 -23.87 17.15 -15.34
CA PRO A 55 -24.11 16.84 -13.93
C PRO A 55 -23.36 15.57 -13.48
N ASP A 56 -23.20 15.43 -12.17
CA ASP A 56 -22.54 14.27 -11.53
C ASP A 56 -23.24 12.97 -11.92
N ARG A 57 -22.50 12.08 -12.57
CA ARG A 57 -22.99 10.80 -13.07
C ARG A 57 -21.96 9.71 -12.86
N VAL A 58 -22.46 8.50 -12.66
CA VAL A 58 -21.66 7.27 -12.80
C VAL A 58 -22.13 6.53 -14.03
N VAL A 59 -21.19 6.18 -14.89
CA VAL A 59 -21.44 5.46 -16.14
C VAL A 59 -20.81 4.09 -16.06
N ILE A 60 -21.61 3.07 -16.37
CA ILE A 60 -21.21 1.66 -16.41
C ILE A 60 -21.43 1.18 -17.84
N ASP A 61 -20.35 0.89 -18.54
CA ASP A 61 -20.36 0.29 -19.87
C ASP A 61 -20.11 -1.22 -19.74
N ILE A 62 -20.96 -2.07 -20.31
CA ILE A 62 -20.88 -3.52 -20.25
C ILE A 62 -20.88 -4.10 -21.68
N ALA A 63 -19.75 -4.70 -22.07
CA ALA A 63 -19.55 -5.18 -23.43
C ALA A 63 -20.35 -6.45 -23.70
N GLY A 64 -21.00 -6.52 -24.87
CA GLY A 64 -21.74 -7.71 -25.32
C GLY A 64 -22.94 -8.05 -24.45
N ALA A 65 -23.46 -7.08 -23.69
CA ALA A 65 -24.54 -7.27 -22.74
C ALA A 65 -25.86 -6.62 -23.20
N ARG A 66 -26.97 -7.16 -22.74
CA ARG A 66 -28.31 -6.61 -22.92
C ARG A 66 -29.03 -6.56 -21.57
N LEU A 67 -29.79 -5.49 -21.34
CA LEU A 67 -30.66 -5.40 -20.18
C LEU A 67 -31.85 -6.34 -20.38
N VAL A 68 -32.12 -7.18 -19.38
CA VAL A 68 -33.35 -7.97 -19.25
C VAL A 68 -34.15 -7.45 -18.08
N GLY A 69 -35.47 -7.39 -18.26
CA GLY A 69 -36.35 -6.68 -17.35
C GLY A 69 -36.30 -5.16 -17.54
N GLY A 70 -36.77 -4.44 -16.52
CA GLY A 70 -36.71 -2.99 -16.45
C GLY A 70 -35.60 -2.52 -15.52
N LEU A 71 -35.32 -1.22 -15.52
CA LEU A 71 -34.46 -0.64 -14.50
C LEU A 71 -35.20 -0.54 -13.17
N PRO A 72 -34.51 -0.73 -12.04
CA PRO A 72 -35.13 -0.57 -10.74
C PRO A 72 -35.51 0.90 -10.54
N ALA A 73 -36.70 1.15 -10.00
CA ALA A 73 -37.18 2.50 -9.74
C ALA A 73 -36.21 3.26 -8.83
N ALA A 74 -36.03 4.56 -9.10
CA ALA A 74 -35.22 5.41 -8.26
C ALA A 74 -35.85 5.51 -6.85
N ARG A 75 -35.04 5.31 -5.82
CA ARG A 75 -35.45 5.47 -4.43
C ARG A 75 -35.47 6.95 -4.07
N THR A 76 -36.65 7.51 -3.82
CA THR A 76 -36.81 8.95 -3.52
C THR A 76 -36.08 9.38 -2.25
N ASP A 77 -35.91 8.44 -1.31
CA ASP A 77 -35.21 8.59 -0.03
C ASP A 77 -33.68 8.39 -0.14
N ASP A 78 -33.15 8.03 -1.31
CA ASP A 78 -31.72 7.76 -1.46
C ASP A 78 -30.88 9.05 -1.31
N PRO A 79 -29.85 9.07 -0.46
CA PRO A 79 -29.06 10.28 -0.20
C PRO A 79 -28.17 10.69 -1.38
N VAL A 80 -27.94 9.80 -2.35
CA VAL A 80 -26.91 9.94 -3.38
C VAL A 80 -27.50 9.92 -4.79
N LEU A 81 -28.54 9.14 -5.04
CA LEU A 81 -29.06 8.86 -6.37
C LEU A 81 -30.26 9.76 -6.74
N ILE A 82 -30.28 10.27 -7.97
CA ILE A 82 -31.45 10.89 -8.60
C ILE A 82 -32.24 9.83 -9.38
N GLY A 83 -31.54 9.03 -10.19
CA GLY A 83 -32.15 7.95 -10.96
C GLY A 83 -31.14 7.16 -11.77
N VAL A 84 -31.65 6.15 -12.47
CA VAL A 84 -30.86 5.30 -13.36
C VAL A 84 -31.53 5.23 -14.72
N ARG A 85 -30.72 5.27 -15.78
CA ARG A 85 -31.14 5.11 -17.18
C ARG A 85 -30.21 4.15 -17.89
N ALA A 86 -30.73 3.53 -18.96
CA ALA A 86 -29.98 2.59 -19.77
C ALA A 86 -30.06 2.98 -21.25
N GLY A 87 -29.03 2.63 -22.00
CA GLY A 87 -28.99 2.76 -23.45
C GLY A 87 -28.00 1.76 -24.05
N VAL A 88 -28.12 1.53 -25.36
CA VAL A 88 -27.18 0.70 -26.11
C VAL A 88 -26.26 1.61 -26.90
N ARG A 89 -24.94 1.39 -26.81
CA ARG A 89 -23.94 2.14 -27.59
C ARG A 89 -23.62 1.42 -28.90
N ALA A 90 -22.84 2.10 -29.76
CA ALA A 90 -22.19 1.44 -30.89
C ALA A 90 -21.40 0.20 -30.40
N ASN A 91 -21.49 -0.91 -31.15
CA ASN A 91 -20.90 -2.22 -30.83
C ASN A 91 -21.64 -3.08 -29.78
N ASN A 92 -22.96 -2.86 -29.59
CA ASN A 92 -23.80 -3.71 -28.73
C ASN A 92 -23.36 -3.73 -27.25
N GLU A 93 -22.85 -2.59 -26.78
CA GLU A 93 -22.45 -2.35 -25.39
C GLU A 93 -23.62 -1.73 -24.62
N LEU A 94 -24.01 -2.36 -23.51
CA LEU A 94 -25.02 -1.84 -22.60
C LEU A 94 -24.40 -0.74 -21.74
N ARG A 95 -24.96 0.47 -21.77
CA ARG A 95 -24.57 1.58 -20.91
C ARG A 95 -25.66 1.82 -19.86
N LEU A 96 -25.29 1.74 -18.59
CA LEU A 96 -26.09 2.26 -17.48
C LEU A 96 -25.52 3.61 -17.04
N VAL A 97 -26.39 4.58 -16.79
CA VAL A 97 -26.03 5.90 -16.28
C VAL A 97 -26.83 6.17 -15.02
N LEU A 98 -26.14 6.34 -13.90
CA LEU A 98 -26.70 6.71 -12.62
C LEU A 98 -26.50 8.22 -12.47
N ASP A 99 -27.60 8.98 -12.44
CA ASP A 99 -27.59 10.42 -12.21
C ASP A 99 -27.57 10.67 -10.69
N LEU A 100 -26.68 11.56 -10.22
CA LEU A 100 -26.35 11.70 -8.79
C LEU A 100 -26.70 13.07 -8.22
N LYS A 101 -27.06 13.10 -6.93
CA LYS A 101 -27.29 14.32 -6.13
C LYS A 101 -25.98 14.96 -5.67
N THR A 102 -24.94 14.16 -5.49
CA THR A 102 -23.61 14.57 -4.99
C THR A 102 -22.50 13.76 -5.65
N PRO A 103 -21.26 14.28 -5.71
CA PRO A 103 -20.11 13.50 -6.16
C PRO A 103 -19.89 12.26 -5.29
N VAL A 104 -19.51 11.14 -5.91
CA VAL A 104 -19.27 9.87 -5.23
C VAL A 104 -17.90 9.30 -5.57
N ARG A 105 -17.39 8.41 -4.71
CA ARG A 105 -16.45 7.36 -5.11
C ARG A 105 -17.24 6.10 -5.43
N VAL A 106 -16.84 5.41 -6.48
CA VAL A 106 -17.47 4.16 -6.89
C VAL A 106 -16.56 3.00 -6.52
N LYS A 107 -17.10 1.99 -5.83
CA LYS A 107 -16.45 0.68 -5.68
C LYS A 107 -17.26 -0.33 -6.48
N SER A 108 -16.60 -1.25 -7.18
CA SER A 108 -17.29 -2.34 -7.88
C SER A 108 -16.58 -3.67 -7.68
N PHE A 109 -17.33 -4.74 -7.49
CA PHE A 109 -16.79 -6.08 -7.25
C PHE A 109 -17.80 -7.15 -7.68
N ALA A 110 -17.29 -8.32 -8.08
CA ALA A 110 -18.12 -9.46 -8.42
C ALA A 110 -18.48 -10.27 -7.16
N ALA A 111 -19.67 -10.88 -7.14
CA ALA A 111 -20.19 -11.75 -6.08
C ALA A 111 -21.02 -12.89 -6.68
N LYS A 112 -21.33 -13.94 -5.91
CA LYS A 112 -22.33 -14.95 -6.32
C LYS A 112 -23.73 -14.53 -5.87
N ALA A 113 -24.72 -14.59 -6.77
CA ALA A 113 -26.12 -14.43 -6.40
C ALA A 113 -26.58 -15.68 -5.61
N GLY A 114 -27.17 -15.49 -4.43
CA GLY A 114 -27.51 -16.56 -3.50
C GLY A 114 -28.30 -17.70 -4.16
N GLY A 115 -27.65 -18.86 -4.35
CA GLY A 115 -28.28 -20.13 -4.68
C GLY A 115 -28.59 -20.43 -6.16
N GLY A 116 -28.24 -19.55 -7.12
CA GLY A 116 -28.53 -19.74 -8.55
C GLY A 116 -27.32 -19.53 -9.47
N PRO A 117 -27.39 -19.91 -10.76
CA PRO A 117 -26.29 -19.76 -11.72
C PRO A 117 -26.28 -18.36 -12.33
N THR A 118 -25.91 -17.32 -11.57
CA THR A 118 -25.58 -16.01 -12.14
C THR A 118 -24.43 -15.34 -11.38
N ASN A 119 -23.49 -14.79 -12.14
CA ASN A 119 -22.41 -13.98 -11.61
C ASN A 119 -23.01 -12.58 -11.32
N ARG A 120 -22.83 -12.02 -10.12
CA ARG A 120 -23.35 -10.69 -9.76
C ARG A 120 -22.24 -9.66 -9.80
N LEU A 121 -22.46 -8.52 -10.41
CA LEU A 121 -21.61 -7.33 -10.29
C LEU A 121 -22.28 -6.32 -9.36
N ILE A 122 -21.59 -5.98 -8.27
CA ILE A 122 -22.07 -5.01 -7.27
C ILE A 122 -21.35 -3.69 -7.51
N VAL A 123 -22.11 -2.60 -7.58
CA VAL A 123 -21.60 -1.23 -7.73
C VAL A 123 -22.07 -0.39 -6.53
N GLU A 124 -21.14 -0.05 -5.65
CA GLU A 124 -21.38 0.74 -4.44
C GLU A 124 -21.02 2.22 -4.68
N LEU A 125 -21.98 3.10 -4.38
CA LEU A 125 -21.82 4.56 -4.45
C LEU A 125 -21.57 5.12 -3.05
N ILE A 126 -20.39 5.71 -2.86
CA ILE A 126 -19.98 6.27 -1.57
C ILE A 126 -19.90 7.80 -1.72
N PRO A 127 -20.78 8.59 -1.08
CA PRO A 127 -20.74 10.04 -1.19
C PRO A 127 -19.38 10.59 -0.75
N ARG A 128 -18.78 11.47 -1.56
CA ARG A 128 -17.64 12.27 -1.11
C ARG A 128 -18.17 13.27 -0.11
N SER A 129 -17.94 13.04 1.19
CA SER A 129 -18.32 14.00 2.22
C SER A 129 -17.69 15.36 1.92
N SER A 130 -18.53 16.38 1.78
CA SER A 130 -18.16 17.79 1.64
C SER A 130 -17.55 18.31 2.94
N ALA A 131 -16.32 17.92 3.23
CA ALA A 131 -15.48 18.50 4.27
C ALA A 131 -14.14 18.94 3.67
N SER A 132 -14.24 19.86 2.72
CA SER A 132 -13.30 20.93 2.34
C SER A 132 -13.72 21.36 0.94
N GLY A 133 -14.43 22.48 0.87
CA GLY A 133 -14.97 22.99 -0.38
C GLY A 133 -13.86 23.38 -1.33
N GLU A 134 -14.05 23.05 -2.61
CA GLU A 134 -13.94 24.01 -3.70
C GLU A 134 -14.99 23.65 -4.75
N ALA A 135 -15.95 24.55 -4.92
CA ALA A 135 -16.91 24.51 -6.00
C ALA A 135 -16.22 24.97 -7.28
N GLY A 136 -16.18 24.11 -8.30
CA GLY A 136 -15.76 24.47 -9.64
C GLY A 136 -16.76 25.44 -10.28
N GLY A 137 -16.38 26.71 -10.36
CA GLY A 137 -16.92 27.68 -11.31
C GLY A 137 -15.89 27.91 -12.42
N LEU A 138 -16.19 27.44 -13.62
CA LEU A 138 -15.46 27.82 -14.84
C LEU A 138 -15.75 29.29 -15.17
N LEU A 139 -14.73 30.11 -15.42
CA LEU A 139 -14.63 31.13 -16.49
C LEU A 139 -13.21 31.77 -16.46
N PRO A 140 -12.78 32.44 -17.55
CA PRO A 140 -11.87 31.96 -18.58
C PRO A 140 -10.38 32.30 -18.35
N VAL A 141 -9.53 31.70 -19.17
CA VAL A 141 -8.09 31.99 -19.29
C VAL A 141 -7.87 33.49 -19.54
N SER A 142 -7.10 34.15 -18.67
CA SER A 142 -6.38 35.38 -19.03
C SER A 142 -5.01 35.38 -18.38
N SER A 143 -4.03 35.36 -19.27
CA SER A 143 -2.61 35.51 -19.00
C SER A 143 -2.33 36.84 -18.28
N SER A 144 -1.77 36.78 -17.08
CA SER A 144 -0.85 37.80 -16.61
C SER A 144 0.19 37.20 -15.68
N ALA A 145 1.43 37.15 -16.16
CA ALA A 145 2.59 36.93 -15.33
C ALA A 145 2.72 38.08 -14.33
N ALA A 146 2.63 37.79 -13.03
CA ALA A 146 3.21 38.65 -11.98
C ALA A 146 3.29 37.90 -10.64
N SER A 147 4.54 37.63 -10.23
CA SER A 147 5.07 37.67 -8.87
C SER A 147 4.19 37.12 -7.72
N SER A 148 4.46 35.88 -7.30
CA SER A 148 4.13 35.44 -5.94
C SER A 148 5.42 35.31 -5.12
N ALA A 149 5.55 36.17 -4.11
CA ALA A 149 6.46 35.98 -2.99
C ALA A 149 6.30 34.56 -2.40
N PRO A 150 7.36 33.94 -1.84
CA PRO A 150 7.25 32.59 -1.31
C PRO A 150 6.21 32.55 -0.18
N MET A 151 5.12 31.82 -0.41
CA MET A 151 4.23 31.37 0.67
C MET A 151 5.09 30.62 1.68
N ALA A 152 5.12 31.11 2.91
CA ALA A 152 5.69 30.39 4.02
C ALA A 152 4.96 29.04 4.16
N TRP A 153 5.64 27.94 3.84
CA TRP A 153 5.17 26.60 4.17
C TRP A 153 5.09 26.51 5.69
N SER A 154 3.87 26.47 6.23
CA SER A 154 3.65 26.01 7.60
C SER A 154 4.17 24.59 7.69
N SER A 155 5.25 24.38 8.43
CA SER A 155 5.82 23.07 8.75
C SER A 155 4.86 22.31 9.67
N GLN A 156 3.79 21.78 9.10
CA GLN A 156 2.84 20.97 9.84
C GLN A 156 3.53 19.64 10.16
N LYS A 157 3.77 19.40 11.45
CA LYS A 157 4.32 18.13 11.95
C LYS A 157 3.42 17.00 11.44
N ARG A 158 3.88 16.25 10.44
CA ARG A 158 3.18 15.09 9.92
C ARG A 158 3.34 13.94 10.90
N THR A 159 2.24 13.28 11.29
CA THR A 159 2.26 12.05 12.08
C THR A 159 2.68 10.87 11.20
N ALA A 160 3.62 10.03 11.66
CA ALA A 160 3.98 8.78 10.99
C ALA A 160 2.87 7.74 11.18
N ILE A 161 2.38 7.16 10.09
CA ILE A 161 1.26 6.21 10.11
C ILE A 161 1.81 4.80 9.88
N VAL A 162 1.55 3.88 10.81
CA VAL A 162 1.95 2.47 10.69
C VAL A 162 0.71 1.61 10.51
N ALA A 163 0.59 0.98 9.36
CA ALA A 163 -0.41 -0.07 9.15
C ALA A 163 0.09 -1.39 9.77
N ILE A 164 -0.73 -1.96 10.65
CA ILE A 164 -0.46 -3.23 11.33
C ILE A 164 -1.45 -4.26 10.82
N ASP A 165 -0.92 -5.27 10.17
CA ASP A 165 -1.66 -6.42 9.69
C ASP A 165 -1.50 -7.60 10.65
N ALA A 166 -2.63 -8.10 11.16
CA ALA A 166 -2.66 -9.34 11.92
C ALA A 166 -2.94 -10.48 10.93
N GLY A 167 -1.97 -11.36 10.71
CA GLY A 167 -2.09 -12.48 9.76
C GLY A 167 -3.36 -13.31 9.99
N HIS A 168 -3.93 -13.85 8.91
CA HIS A 168 -5.14 -14.70 8.90
C HIS A 168 -6.39 -13.99 9.45
N GLY A 169 -7.37 -14.73 9.99
CA GLY A 169 -8.61 -14.21 10.60
C GLY A 169 -9.87 -14.87 10.05
N GLY A 170 -10.96 -14.88 10.82
CA GLY A 170 -12.22 -15.48 10.40
C GLY A 170 -12.10 -16.97 10.14
N GLU A 171 -12.47 -17.40 8.94
CA GLU A 171 -12.43 -18.77 8.45
C GLU A 171 -11.01 -19.32 8.31
N ASP A 172 -10.01 -18.45 8.15
CA ASP A 172 -8.60 -18.82 8.09
C ASP A 172 -7.98 -18.79 9.50
N PRO A 173 -7.71 -19.95 10.14
CA PRO A 173 -7.08 -20.00 11.46
C PRO A 173 -5.57 -19.72 11.43
N GLY A 174 -4.95 -19.72 10.24
CA GLY A 174 -3.52 -19.86 10.07
C GLY A 174 -3.00 -21.20 10.60
N ALA A 175 -1.73 -21.23 10.99
CA ALA A 175 -1.13 -22.38 11.65
C ALA A 175 -1.85 -22.74 12.97
N ILE A 176 -1.94 -24.04 13.26
CA ILE A 176 -2.51 -24.55 14.51
C ILE A 176 -1.41 -25.32 15.24
N GLY A 177 -1.07 -24.84 16.44
CA GLY A 177 -0.10 -25.49 17.31
C GLY A 177 -0.62 -26.81 17.90
N SER A 178 0.30 -27.61 18.41
CA SER A 178 0.03 -28.93 19.00
C SER A 178 -1.03 -28.91 20.11
N SER A 179 -1.14 -27.80 20.86
CA SER A 179 -2.10 -27.60 21.95
C SER A 179 -3.37 -26.87 21.49
N GLY A 180 -3.61 -26.78 20.18
CA GLY A 180 -4.77 -26.13 19.58
C GLY A 180 -4.71 -24.61 19.54
N THR A 181 -3.54 -24.01 19.79
CA THR A 181 -3.36 -22.56 19.67
C THR A 181 -3.44 -22.17 18.20
N ARG A 182 -4.29 -21.21 17.85
CA ARG A 182 -4.45 -20.74 16.46
C ARG A 182 -3.62 -19.49 16.24
N GLU A 183 -2.90 -19.45 15.13
CA GLU A 183 -2.07 -18.33 14.73
C GLU A 183 -2.87 -17.02 14.70
N LYS A 184 -4.06 -17.01 14.09
CA LYS A 184 -4.90 -15.81 13.98
C LYS A 184 -5.20 -15.08 15.30
N ASP A 185 -5.25 -15.84 16.41
CA ASP A 185 -5.52 -15.32 17.76
C ASP A 185 -4.24 -14.69 18.36
N VAL A 186 -3.10 -15.36 18.15
CA VAL A 186 -1.78 -14.89 18.58
C VAL A 186 -1.40 -13.61 17.84
N THR A 187 -1.52 -13.60 16.52
CA THR A 187 -1.19 -12.45 15.67
C THR A 187 -2.03 -11.24 16.02
N LEU A 188 -3.34 -11.40 16.22
CA LEU A 188 -4.24 -10.32 16.64
C LEU A 188 -3.87 -9.76 18.03
N SER A 189 -3.50 -10.64 18.96
CA SER A 189 -3.09 -10.20 20.31
C SER A 189 -1.81 -9.36 20.27
N ILE A 190 -0.80 -9.81 19.52
CA ILE A 190 0.47 -9.09 19.36
C ILE A 190 0.23 -7.77 18.61
N ALA A 191 -0.52 -7.79 17.52
CA ALA A 191 -0.86 -6.60 16.73
C ALA A 191 -1.56 -5.53 17.58
N ARG A 192 -2.54 -5.91 18.41
CA ARG A 192 -3.21 -4.97 19.34
C ARG A 192 -2.25 -4.41 20.40
N LYS A 193 -1.28 -5.20 20.87
CA LYS A 193 -0.24 -4.71 21.79
C LYS A 193 0.65 -3.68 21.10
N LEU A 194 1.10 -3.99 19.87
CA LEU A 194 1.90 -3.08 19.06
C LEU A 194 1.15 -1.77 18.78
N ALA A 195 -0.12 -1.85 18.36
CA ALA A 195 -0.94 -0.67 18.10
C ALA A 195 -1.03 0.24 19.33
N ARG A 196 -1.26 -0.32 20.52
CA ARG A 196 -1.27 0.47 21.77
C ARG A 196 0.07 1.13 22.10
N LEU A 197 1.19 0.51 21.73
CA LEU A 197 2.51 1.10 21.91
C LEU A 197 2.73 2.26 20.93
N ILE A 198 2.31 2.09 19.67
CA ILE A 198 2.39 3.13 18.64
C ILE A 198 1.52 4.34 19.01
N GLU A 199 0.28 4.12 19.45
CA GLU A 199 -0.64 5.21 19.85
C GLU A 199 -0.16 6.00 21.08
N ARG A 200 0.78 5.45 21.86
CA ARG A 200 1.40 6.16 23.00
C ARG A 200 2.62 6.97 22.58
N GLU A 201 3.16 6.75 21.39
CA GLU A 201 4.34 7.45 20.90
C GLU A 201 3.94 8.75 20.21
N SER A 202 4.50 9.86 20.68
CA SER A 202 4.24 11.17 20.10
C SER A 202 4.70 11.21 18.63
N GLY A 203 3.79 11.61 17.74
CA GLY A 203 4.09 11.72 16.32
C GLY A 203 3.95 10.41 15.55
N MET A 204 3.39 9.36 16.16
CA MET A 204 3.01 8.12 15.45
C MET A 204 1.51 7.82 15.61
N ARG A 205 0.97 7.03 14.69
CA ARG A 205 -0.41 6.53 14.70
C ARG A 205 -0.47 5.13 14.10
N ALA A 206 -1.25 4.25 14.70
CA ALA A 206 -1.50 2.90 14.21
C ALA A 206 -2.77 2.84 13.36
N VAL A 207 -2.75 1.97 12.35
CA VAL A 207 -3.91 1.58 11.56
C VAL A 207 -3.96 0.06 11.56
N MET A 208 -4.93 -0.51 12.28
CA MET A 208 -5.14 -1.96 12.25
C MET A 208 -5.85 -2.34 10.95
N ILE A 209 -5.30 -3.30 10.21
CA ILE A 209 -5.98 -3.86 9.02
C ILE A 209 -7.22 -4.65 9.42
N ARG A 210 -7.11 -5.42 10.50
CA ARG A 210 -8.24 -5.99 11.22
C ARG A 210 -8.06 -5.81 12.71
N ASP A 211 -9.15 -5.49 13.39
CA ASP A 211 -9.21 -5.31 14.84
C ASP A 211 -10.08 -6.37 15.53
N GLY A 212 -10.61 -7.33 14.77
CA GLY A 212 -11.42 -8.45 15.24
C GLY A 212 -11.05 -9.78 14.56
N ASP A 213 -11.83 -10.82 14.84
CA ASP A 213 -11.69 -12.14 14.22
C ASP A 213 -12.58 -12.23 12.97
N TYR A 214 -12.14 -11.59 11.89
CA TYR A 214 -12.74 -11.67 10.57
C TYR A 214 -11.64 -11.77 9.52
N TYR A 215 -11.98 -12.36 8.38
CA TYR A 215 -11.07 -12.50 7.25
C TYR A 215 -10.91 -11.17 6.49
N VAL A 216 -9.70 -10.89 6.00
CA VAL A 216 -9.39 -9.77 5.09
C VAL A 216 -8.46 -10.33 4.00
N GLY A 217 -8.84 -10.16 2.73
CA GLY A 217 -8.08 -10.73 1.60
C GLY A 217 -6.70 -10.08 1.45
N LEU A 218 -5.69 -10.81 0.98
CA LEU A 218 -4.29 -10.37 0.98
C LEU A 218 -4.08 -9.01 0.27
N ARG A 219 -4.75 -8.79 -0.86
CA ARG A 219 -4.70 -7.50 -1.59
C ARG A 219 -5.47 -6.39 -0.87
N GLU A 220 -6.58 -6.72 -0.23
CA GLU A 220 -7.39 -5.76 0.55
C GLU A 220 -6.59 -5.20 1.72
N ARG A 221 -5.76 -6.02 2.38
CA ARG A 221 -4.85 -5.59 3.46
C ARG A 221 -3.95 -4.45 3.01
N THR A 222 -3.31 -4.58 1.84
CA THR A 222 -2.45 -3.54 1.27
C THR A 222 -3.25 -2.31 0.83
N LEU A 223 -4.46 -2.49 0.29
CA LEU A 223 -5.35 -1.38 -0.09
C LEU A 223 -5.77 -0.54 1.11
N ILE A 224 -6.10 -1.16 2.25
CA ILE A 224 -6.43 -0.47 3.49
C ILE A 224 -5.24 0.38 3.95
N ALA A 225 -4.02 -0.18 3.92
CA ALA A 225 -2.80 0.57 4.26
C ALA A 225 -2.61 1.82 3.38
N HIS A 226 -2.83 1.68 2.07
CA HIS A 226 -2.75 2.78 1.10
C HIS A 226 -3.87 3.81 1.30
N GLU A 227 -5.12 3.39 1.53
CA GLU A 227 -6.24 4.29 1.83
C GLU A 227 -5.95 5.18 3.06
N HIS A 228 -5.23 4.63 4.05
CA HIS A 228 -4.83 5.35 5.25
C HIS A 228 -3.50 6.11 5.13
N LYS A 229 -2.85 6.09 3.96
CA LYS A 229 -1.56 6.73 3.70
C LYS A 229 -0.49 6.27 4.69
N ALA A 230 -0.41 4.97 4.92
CA ALA A 230 0.61 4.39 5.80
C ALA A 230 2.02 4.69 5.27
N ASP A 231 2.91 5.06 6.18
CA ASP A 231 4.33 5.27 5.91
C ASP A 231 5.15 3.97 6.12
N LEU A 232 4.56 2.97 6.78
CA LEU A 232 5.11 1.63 6.97
C LEU A 232 3.97 0.61 7.12
N PHE A 233 4.11 -0.55 6.50
CA PHE A 233 3.22 -1.70 6.65
C PHE A 233 3.96 -2.86 7.33
N VAL A 234 3.38 -3.38 8.42
CA VAL A 234 3.94 -4.48 9.22
C VAL A 234 2.90 -5.59 9.33
N SER A 235 3.13 -6.71 8.66
CA SER A 235 2.34 -7.92 8.83
C SER A 235 2.95 -8.83 9.91
N ILE A 236 2.12 -9.33 10.82
CA ILE A 236 2.53 -10.14 11.98
C ILE A 236 1.96 -11.54 11.82
N HIS A 237 2.86 -12.53 11.83
CA HIS A 237 2.57 -13.95 11.68
C HIS A 237 3.23 -14.78 12.81
N ALA A 238 2.79 -16.01 12.95
CA ALA A 238 3.34 -17.02 13.83
C ALA A 238 3.19 -18.39 13.16
N ASP A 239 3.91 -18.56 12.06
CA ASP A 239 3.84 -19.68 11.11
C ASP A 239 4.10 -21.05 11.77
N ALA A 240 3.95 -22.14 11.01
CA ALA A 240 4.40 -23.47 11.35
C ALA A 240 5.38 -24.00 10.31
N TYR A 241 6.44 -24.68 10.74
CA TYR A 241 7.33 -25.40 9.83
C TYR A 241 7.12 -26.91 9.94
N ASP A 242 7.37 -27.67 8.86
CA ASP A 242 7.26 -29.14 8.83
C ASP A 242 8.14 -29.81 9.89
N ASN A 243 9.30 -29.22 10.18
CA ASN A 243 10.13 -29.62 11.31
C ASN A 243 9.64 -28.94 12.60
N PRO A 244 9.08 -29.68 13.58
CA PRO A 244 8.59 -29.11 14.83
C PRO A 244 9.72 -28.57 15.73
N GLU A 245 10.99 -28.86 15.42
CA GLU A 245 12.16 -28.28 16.11
C GLU A 245 12.54 -26.89 15.57
N ALA A 246 11.94 -26.44 14.46
CA ALA A 246 12.14 -25.09 13.95
C ALA A 246 11.67 -24.08 15.00
N GLN A 247 12.53 -23.11 15.32
CA GLN A 247 12.23 -22.10 16.32
C GLN A 247 12.88 -20.75 15.98
N GLY A 248 12.31 -19.71 16.59
CA GLY A 248 12.84 -18.36 16.59
C GLY A 248 12.20 -17.46 15.55
N SER A 249 12.31 -16.15 15.78
CA SER A 249 11.68 -15.16 14.91
C SER A 249 12.44 -15.00 13.58
N SER A 250 11.75 -14.53 12.54
CA SER A 250 12.37 -14.10 11.28
C SER A 250 11.59 -12.93 10.67
N VAL A 251 12.22 -12.19 9.76
CA VAL A 251 11.60 -11.02 9.12
C VAL A 251 11.82 -11.11 7.62
N TYR A 252 10.76 -10.84 6.86
CA TYR A 252 10.69 -10.99 5.41
C TYR A 252 10.30 -9.68 4.74
N THR A 253 10.79 -9.50 3.52
CA THR A 253 10.42 -8.41 2.60
C THR A 253 10.10 -8.99 1.22
N ILE A 254 9.52 -8.18 0.34
CA ILE A 254 9.17 -8.62 -1.02
C ILE A 254 10.41 -8.96 -1.86
N SER A 255 10.31 -9.99 -2.71
CA SER A 255 11.20 -10.23 -3.85
C SER A 255 10.39 -10.20 -5.14
N HIS A 256 10.87 -9.46 -6.16
CA HIS A 256 10.37 -9.56 -7.54
C HIS A 256 11.09 -10.64 -8.35
N GLY A 257 12.14 -11.26 -7.79
CA GLY A 257 12.91 -12.34 -8.40
C GLY A 257 12.83 -13.61 -7.56
N ALA A 258 13.94 -14.35 -7.49
CA ALA A 258 14.01 -15.55 -6.65
C ALA A 258 13.88 -15.22 -5.16
N ALA A 259 13.36 -16.17 -4.39
CA ALA A 259 13.39 -16.09 -2.92
C ALA A 259 14.84 -16.22 -2.41
N SER A 260 15.12 -15.65 -1.24
CA SER A 260 16.45 -15.71 -0.61
C SER A 260 16.81 -17.10 -0.07
N SER A 261 15.81 -17.96 0.12
CA SER A 261 15.98 -19.36 0.50
C SER A 261 14.74 -20.18 0.13
N GLU A 262 14.88 -21.49 0.08
CA GLU A 262 13.76 -22.43 -0.12
C GLU A 262 12.72 -22.29 0.98
N ALA A 263 13.15 -22.12 2.23
CA ALA A 263 12.26 -21.85 3.37
C ALA A 263 11.45 -20.56 3.18
N ALA A 264 12.07 -19.49 2.66
CA ALA A 264 11.37 -18.25 2.37
C ALA A 264 10.37 -18.40 1.20
N SER A 265 10.72 -19.17 0.17
CA SER A 265 9.80 -19.48 -0.94
C SER A 265 8.59 -20.28 -0.46
N TRP A 266 8.84 -21.35 0.32
CA TRP A 266 7.81 -22.20 0.88
C TRP A 266 6.84 -21.43 1.77
N LEU A 267 7.38 -20.55 2.62
CA LEU A 267 6.58 -19.67 3.47
C LEU A 267 5.69 -18.74 2.63
N ALA A 268 6.25 -18.08 1.61
CA ALA A 268 5.45 -17.22 0.74
C ALA A 268 4.34 -17.98 0.03
N ASP A 269 4.61 -19.19 -0.48
CA ASP A 269 3.62 -20.03 -1.14
C ASP A 269 2.50 -20.48 -0.20
N ARG A 270 2.82 -20.69 1.08
CA ARG A 270 1.84 -20.98 2.12
C ARG A 270 0.97 -19.76 2.41
N GLU A 271 1.58 -18.62 2.72
CA GLU A 271 0.85 -17.40 3.08
C GLU A 271 -0.03 -16.88 1.93
N ASN A 272 0.44 -17.03 0.69
CA ASN A 272 -0.34 -16.65 -0.49
C ASN A 272 -1.59 -17.51 -0.70
N LYS A 273 -1.71 -18.67 -0.04
CA LYS A 273 -2.91 -19.53 -0.10
C LYS A 273 -3.97 -19.15 0.94
N ALA A 274 -3.72 -18.18 1.80
CA ALA A 274 -4.69 -17.69 2.79
C ALA A 274 -6.02 -17.24 2.14
N ASP A 275 -5.96 -16.60 0.96
CA ASP A 275 -7.15 -16.21 0.18
C ASP A 275 -8.05 -17.42 -0.16
N LEU A 276 -7.48 -18.58 -0.48
CA LEU A 276 -8.25 -19.80 -0.77
C LEU A 276 -9.00 -20.31 0.47
N LEU A 277 -8.39 -20.20 1.64
CA LEU A 277 -8.96 -20.65 2.91
C LEU A 277 -10.01 -19.68 3.46
N GLY A 278 -9.83 -18.38 3.22
CA GLY A 278 -10.81 -17.33 3.52
C GLY A 278 -12.01 -17.28 2.56
N GLY A 279 -12.10 -18.21 1.59
CA GLY A 279 -13.22 -18.30 0.65
C GLY A 279 -13.15 -17.32 -0.53
N VAL A 280 -11.97 -16.76 -0.83
CA VAL A 280 -11.70 -15.86 -1.97
C VAL A 280 -11.05 -16.66 -3.10
N ASP A 281 -11.62 -16.61 -4.30
CA ASP A 281 -11.10 -17.31 -5.47
C ASP A 281 -9.88 -16.54 -6.05
N LEU A 282 -8.75 -17.21 -6.24
CA LEU A 282 -7.48 -16.61 -6.71
C LEU A 282 -7.45 -16.31 -8.22
N ALA A 283 -8.60 -16.32 -8.89
CA ALA A 283 -8.67 -16.11 -10.33
C ALA A 283 -8.61 -14.61 -10.69
N ALA A 284 -7.50 -14.26 -11.33
CA ALA A 284 -7.22 -13.05 -12.12
C ALA A 284 -6.79 -11.79 -11.34
N SER A 285 -5.51 -11.45 -11.47
CA SER A 285 -5.06 -10.41 -12.41
C SER A 285 -3.63 -10.01 -12.04
N ASP A 286 -2.67 -10.64 -12.72
CA ASP A 286 -1.39 -10.00 -12.92
C ASP A 286 -1.54 -8.92 -14.00
N GLU A 287 -0.77 -7.86 -13.78
CA GLU A 287 -0.38 -6.78 -14.70
C GLU A 287 -0.95 -5.39 -14.34
N LEU A 288 -0.10 -4.62 -13.65
CA LEU A 288 -0.18 -3.16 -13.62
C LEU A 288 0.99 -2.61 -14.44
N LEU A 289 0.67 -2.16 -15.64
CA LEU A 289 1.61 -1.50 -16.55
C LEU A 289 1.76 -0.01 -16.18
N ALA A 290 2.95 0.39 -15.72
CA ALA A 290 3.46 1.77 -15.74
C ALA A 290 5.01 1.77 -15.69
N SER A 291 5.64 1.16 -16.70
CA SER A 291 6.99 0.58 -16.67
C SER A 291 8.19 1.53 -16.79
N VAL A 292 8.14 2.78 -16.31
CA VAL A 292 9.38 3.62 -16.24
C VAL A 292 9.43 4.50 -14.98
N LEU A 293 8.30 5.04 -14.50
CA LEU A 293 8.24 5.83 -13.25
C LEU A 293 7.93 4.97 -12.01
N LEU A 294 7.30 3.79 -12.20
CA LEU A 294 6.94 2.87 -11.12
C LEU A 294 8.15 2.08 -10.60
N ASP A 295 9.10 1.73 -11.47
CA ASP A 295 10.24 0.86 -11.12
C ASP A 295 11.22 1.55 -10.14
N MET A 296 11.42 2.87 -10.28
CA MET A 296 12.28 3.64 -9.35
C MET A 296 11.64 3.77 -7.96
N THR A 297 10.33 4.04 -7.90
CA THR A 297 9.60 4.11 -6.62
C THR A 297 9.54 2.75 -5.95
N GLN A 298 9.38 1.66 -6.70
CA GLN A 298 9.39 0.30 -6.16
C GLN A 298 10.76 -0.09 -5.59
N ASN A 299 11.86 0.25 -6.26
CA ASN A 299 13.22 -0.02 -5.74
C ASN A 299 13.49 0.72 -4.42
N ALA A 300 13.13 2.01 -4.34
CA ALA A 300 13.24 2.77 -3.10
C ALA A 300 12.36 2.17 -1.99
N THR A 301 11.12 1.80 -2.30
CA THR A 301 10.21 1.12 -1.36
C THR A 301 10.80 -0.20 -0.85
N MET A 302 11.42 -1.01 -1.71
CA MET A 302 12.09 -2.26 -1.31
C MET A 302 13.31 -2.04 -0.42
N GLU A 303 14.12 -1.01 -0.70
CA GLU A 303 15.25 -0.63 0.14
C GLU A 303 14.78 -0.19 1.53
N HIS A 304 13.76 0.69 1.59
CA HIS A 304 13.15 1.11 2.86
C HIS A 304 12.49 -0.05 3.62
N SER A 305 11.89 -1.01 2.91
CA SER A 305 11.35 -2.24 3.50
C SER A 305 12.46 -3.06 4.16
N THR A 306 13.61 -3.20 3.48
CA THR A 306 14.80 -3.89 4.00
C THR A 306 15.33 -3.19 5.24
N GLU A 307 15.47 -1.85 5.21
CA GLU A 307 15.97 -1.06 6.34
C GLU A 307 15.05 -1.14 7.57
N ALA A 308 13.73 -1.08 7.38
CA ALA A 308 12.75 -1.28 8.44
C ALA A 308 12.83 -2.70 9.01
N ALA A 309 12.94 -3.71 8.14
CA ALA A 309 13.06 -5.11 8.51
C ALA A 309 14.33 -5.40 9.30
N ASP A 310 15.49 -4.87 8.87
CA ASP A 310 16.77 -5.01 9.57
C ASP A 310 16.73 -4.35 10.95
N SER A 311 16.10 -3.18 11.05
CA SER A 311 15.90 -2.50 12.32
C SER A 311 15.07 -3.36 13.28
N ILE A 312 13.94 -3.90 12.84
CA ILE A 312 13.07 -4.78 13.65
C ILE A 312 13.79 -6.08 14.04
N LEU A 313 14.43 -6.75 13.08
CA LEU A 313 15.14 -8.01 13.30
C LEU A 313 16.24 -7.84 14.37
N ARG A 314 16.94 -6.71 14.38
CA ARG A 314 17.97 -6.39 15.40
C ARG A 314 17.43 -6.39 16.83
N TYR A 315 16.19 -5.94 17.04
CA TYR A 315 15.57 -5.93 18.37
C TYR A 315 14.91 -7.27 18.71
N LEU A 316 14.34 -7.98 17.73
CA LEU A 316 13.84 -9.34 17.92
C LEU A 316 14.96 -10.29 18.39
N LYS A 317 16.20 -10.13 17.88
CA LYS A 317 17.41 -10.85 18.35
C LYS A 317 17.63 -10.78 19.87
N ARG A 318 17.09 -9.77 20.55
CA ARG A 318 17.24 -9.58 22.00
C ARG A 318 16.13 -10.22 22.82
N VAL A 319 15.02 -10.60 22.17
CA VAL A 319 13.85 -11.21 22.83
C VAL A 319 14.00 -12.71 22.93
N GLY A 320 14.61 -13.35 21.93
CA GLY A 320 14.80 -14.79 21.88
C GLY A 320 15.63 -15.23 20.68
N THR A 321 15.58 -16.52 20.40
CA THR A 321 16.23 -17.13 19.24
C THR A 321 15.70 -16.55 17.94
N ILE A 322 16.58 -16.44 16.94
CA ILE A 322 16.23 -16.02 15.59
C ILE A 322 16.46 -17.19 14.65
N HIS A 323 15.49 -17.46 13.79
CA HIS A 323 15.58 -18.54 12.81
C HIS A 323 16.55 -18.20 11.67
N LYS A 324 16.56 -16.93 11.22
CA LYS A 324 17.46 -16.41 10.17
C LYS A 324 18.10 -15.11 10.63
N SER A 325 19.43 -15.08 10.68
CA SER A 325 20.21 -13.93 11.14
C SER A 325 19.99 -12.67 10.30
N ASP A 326 19.51 -12.82 9.07
CA ASP A 326 19.37 -11.77 8.06
C ASP A 326 17.94 -11.71 7.53
N VAL A 327 17.53 -10.53 7.07
CA VAL A 327 16.22 -10.33 6.45
C VAL A 327 16.09 -11.21 5.21
N GLN A 328 15.00 -11.96 5.17
CA GLN A 328 14.68 -12.86 4.06
C GLN A 328 13.79 -12.16 3.03
N ARG A 329 13.74 -12.72 1.82
CA ARG A 329 12.99 -12.15 0.70
C ARG A 329 12.24 -13.24 -0.04
N ALA A 330 10.97 -13.03 -0.33
CA ALA A 330 10.16 -13.93 -1.16
C ALA A 330 8.91 -13.22 -1.73
N GLY A 331 8.17 -13.89 -2.60
CA GLY A 331 7.03 -13.35 -3.35
C GLY A 331 5.72 -13.24 -2.57
N PHE A 332 5.73 -12.66 -1.37
CA PHE A 332 4.52 -12.48 -0.55
C PHE A 332 3.54 -11.48 -1.19
N VAL A 333 2.30 -11.90 -1.46
CA VAL A 333 1.26 -11.04 -2.07
C VAL A 333 0.96 -9.82 -1.18
N VAL A 334 0.88 -10.02 0.14
CA VAL A 334 0.57 -8.95 1.11
C VAL A 334 1.65 -7.85 1.15
N LEU A 335 2.87 -8.14 0.69
CA LEU A 335 3.99 -7.19 0.66
C LEU A 335 4.16 -6.48 -0.68
N LYS A 336 3.28 -6.74 -1.67
CA LYS A 336 3.35 -6.14 -3.02
C LYS A 336 2.77 -4.72 -3.06
N SER A 337 3.22 -3.84 -2.18
CA SER A 337 2.92 -2.41 -2.28
C SER A 337 4.01 -1.68 -3.07
N PRO A 338 3.67 -0.88 -4.10
CA PRO A 338 4.68 -0.15 -4.87
C PRO A 338 5.26 1.06 -4.14
N ASP A 339 4.54 1.63 -3.16
CA ASP A 339 4.81 2.93 -2.55
C ASP A 339 4.82 2.93 -1.01
N ILE A 340 4.51 1.79 -0.37
CA ILE A 340 4.55 1.64 1.09
C ILE A 340 5.61 0.61 1.46
N PRO A 341 6.65 0.99 2.23
CA PRO A 341 7.60 0.04 2.78
C PRO A 341 6.87 -1.05 3.58
N SER A 342 7.07 -2.31 3.20
CA SER A 342 6.25 -3.43 3.67
C SER A 342 7.13 -4.59 4.11
N LEU A 343 6.84 -5.13 5.30
CA LEU A 343 7.54 -6.28 5.87
C LEU A 343 6.59 -7.23 6.57
N LEU A 344 7.00 -8.49 6.66
CA LEU A 344 6.32 -9.54 7.41
C LEU A 344 7.24 -10.01 8.53
N VAL A 345 6.70 -10.08 9.76
CA VAL A 345 7.39 -10.56 10.95
C VAL A 345 6.82 -11.92 11.32
N GLU A 346 7.63 -12.97 11.17
CA GLU A 346 7.38 -14.26 11.79
C GLU A 346 7.85 -14.22 13.22
N THR A 347 6.91 -14.18 14.16
CA THR A 347 7.23 -13.98 15.57
C THR A 347 7.88 -15.22 16.20
N ALA A 348 7.45 -16.41 15.78
CA ALA A 348 7.94 -17.72 16.20
C ALA A 348 7.20 -18.81 15.39
N PHE A 349 7.65 -20.06 15.44
CA PHE A 349 6.96 -21.19 14.83
C PHE A 349 5.99 -21.84 15.81
N ILE A 350 4.67 -21.70 15.61
CA ILE A 350 3.65 -22.28 16.48
C ILE A 350 3.61 -23.82 16.44
N SER A 351 4.25 -24.45 15.45
CA SER A 351 4.41 -25.92 15.41
C SER A 351 5.36 -26.44 16.47
N ASN A 352 6.25 -25.61 17.00
CA ASN A 352 7.15 -25.97 18.08
C ASN A 352 6.45 -25.77 19.44
N ALA A 353 6.41 -26.80 20.29
CA ALA A 353 5.65 -26.79 21.54
C ALA A 353 6.14 -25.74 22.56
N ASP A 354 7.43 -25.41 22.55
CA ASP A 354 8.01 -24.40 23.44
C ASP A 354 7.69 -22.99 22.96
N GLU A 355 7.75 -22.77 21.66
CA GLU A 355 7.33 -21.54 20.99
C GLU A 355 5.83 -21.31 21.18
N GLU A 356 4.98 -22.32 20.95
CA GLU A 356 3.53 -22.26 21.20
C GLU A 356 3.23 -21.81 22.64
N ARG A 357 3.89 -22.43 23.62
CA ARG A 357 3.72 -22.07 25.04
C ARG A 357 4.14 -20.63 25.33
N ARG A 358 5.23 -20.16 24.71
CA ARG A 358 5.67 -18.76 24.82
C ARG A 358 4.67 -17.81 24.13
N LEU A 359 4.19 -18.16 22.95
CA LEU A 359 3.22 -17.36 22.18
C LEU A 359 1.88 -17.22 22.91
N ARG A 360 1.48 -18.17 23.75
CA ARG A 360 0.31 -18.04 24.64
C ARG A 360 0.53 -17.10 25.83
N SER A 361 1.78 -16.75 26.14
CA SER A 361 2.12 -15.89 27.28
C SER A 361 1.93 -14.42 26.93
N ASN A 362 1.03 -13.75 27.66
CA ASN A 362 0.81 -12.31 27.56
C ASN A 362 2.10 -11.47 27.71
N ALA A 363 3.01 -11.90 28.59
CA ALA A 363 4.27 -11.22 28.83
C ALA A 363 5.25 -11.39 27.66
N HIS A 364 5.28 -12.55 27.03
CA HIS A 364 6.12 -12.76 25.84
C HIS A 364 5.60 -12.01 24.62
N GLN A 365 4.28 -12.07 24.37
CA GLN A 365 3.62 -11.26 23.33
C GLN A 365 3.90 -9.76 23.51
N GLN A 366 3.93 -9.28 24.76
CA GLN A 366 4.26 -7.89 25.06
C GLN A 366 5.73 -7.56 24.72
N ARG A 367 6.68 -8.43 25.06
CA ARG A 367 8.10 -8.26 24.69
C ARG A 367 8.32 -8.25 23.17
N LEU A 368 7.59 -9.10 22.43
CA LEU A 368 7.63 -9.10 20.96
C LEU A 368 7.12 -7.77 20.40
N ALA A 369 5.96 -7.29 20.87
CA ALA A 369 5.42 -6.00 20.44
C ALA A 369 6.36 -4.82 20.77
N GLU A 370 7.00 -4.82 21.94
CA GLU A 370 7.99 -3.81 22.34
C GLU A 370 9.24 -3.83 21.45
N ALA A 371 9.73 -5.02 21.08
CA ALA A 371 10.87 -5.16 20.17
C ALA A 371 10.53 -4.65 18.76
N ILE A 372 9.34 -5.00 18.24
CA ILE A 372 8.87 -4.49 16.94
C ILE A 372 8.73 -2.97 17.00
N MET A 373 8.08 -2.41 18.03
CA MET A 373 7.95 -0.97 18.21
C MET A 373 9.31 -0.26 18.25
N THR A 374 10.27 -0.80 19.00
CA THR A 374 11.62 -0.22 19.09
C THR A 374 12.33 -0.24 17.73
N GLY A 375 12.15 -1.31 16.95
CA GLY A 375 12.63 -1.39 15.57
C GLY A 375 12.00 -0.34 14.65
N ILE A 376 10.68 -0.15 14.73
CA ILE A 376 9.94 0.87 13.97
C ILE A 376 10.44 2.27 14.33
N LYS A 377 10.61 2.59 15.63
CA LYS A 377 11.18 3.87 16.07
C LYS A 377 12.59 4.08 15.52
N GLY A 378 13.43 3.04 15.55
CA GLY A 378 14.78 3.08 14.99
C GLY A 378 14.77 3.39 13.49
N TYR A 379 13.83 2.79 12.74
CA TYR A 379 13.64 3.07 11.32
C TYR A 379 13.21 4.53 11.08
N PHE A 380 12.15 5.02 11.73
CA PHE A 380 11.68 6.39 11.53
C PHE A 380 12.62 7.47 12.07
N THR A 381 13.52 7.13 13.01
CA THR A 381 14.60 8.04 13.43
C THR A 381 15.61 8.24 12.31
N LYS A 382 15.92 7.18 11.54
CA LYS A 382 16.83 7.23 10.39
C LYS A 382 16.14 7.78 9.14
N TYR A 383 14.87 7.46 8.95
CA TYR A 383 14.05 7.79 7.78
C TYR A 383 12.71 8.42 8.20
N PRO A 384 12.71 9.68 8.68
CA PRO A 384 11.46 10.34 9.05
C PRO A 384 10.57 10.55 7.82
N PRO A 385 9.25 10.30 7.90
CA PRO A 385 8.32 10.64 6.82
C PRO A 385 8.42 12.12 6.47
N GLN A 386 8.32 12.47 5.18
CA GLN A 386 8.44 13.85 4.73
C GLN A 386 7.46 14.77 5.50
N GLY A 387 8.00 15.76 6.21
CA GLY A 387 7.24 16.68 7.08
C GLY A 387 7.15 16.28 8.56
N LEU A 388 7.68 15.13 8.96
CA LEU A 388 7.92 14.80 10.37
C LEU A 388 9.18 15.55 10.82
N LEU A 389 9.01 16.70 11.49
CA LEU A 389 10.13 17.34 12.19
C LEU A 389 10.55 16.40 13.34
N SER A 390 11.76 15.85 13.28
CA SER A 390 12.34 15.04 14.34
C SER A 390 12.30 15.80 15.66
N ALA A 391 11.46 15.35 16.59
CA ALA A 391 11.46 15.81 17.97
C ALA A 391 12.64 15.16 18.72
N SER A 392 13.87 15.43 18.31
CA SER A 392 15.06 15.07 19.09
C SER A 392 16.28 15.93 18.72
N ALA A 393 16.20 17.23 18.97
CA ALA A 393 17.39 18.09 19.06
C ALA A 393 17.02 19.37 19.83
N GLY A 394 16.70 19.23 21.11
CA GLY A 394 16.36 20.38 21.93
C GLY A 394 15.82 19.97 23.27
N ASP A 395 16.70 19.44 24.12
CA ASP A 395 16.64 19.54 25.58
C ASP A 395 17.76 18.67 26.16
N ASP A 396 19.01 19.17 26.16
CA ASP A 396 20.07 18.62 27.05
C ASP A 396 21.36 19.48 27.13
N VAL A 397 21.29 20.81 26.96
CA VAL A 397 22.43 21.69 27.28
C VAL A 397 21.96 22.96 27.99
N LYS A 398 21.48 22.84 29.23
CA LYS A 398 21.48 23.96 30.19
C LYS A 398 21.67 23.43 31.61
N ARG A 399 22.93 23.10 31.96
CA ARG A 399 23.52 23.31 33.29
C ARG A 399 24.93 22.71 33.32
N SER A 400 25.94 23.56 33.14
CA SER A 400 27.17 23.60 33.95
C SER A 400 28.23 24.45 33.23
N GLY A 401 28.95 25.28 33.97
CA GLY A 401 30.32 25.67 33.59
C GLY A 401 30.50 27.00 32.87
N SER A 402 30.42 28.09 33.64
CA SER A 402 31.23 29.29 33.42
C SER A 402 32.72 28.94 33.45
N SER A 403 33.50 29.42 32.47
CA SER A 403 34.84 30.05 32.63
C SER A 403 35.72 29.92 31.37
N THR A 404 36.16 31.07 30.82
CA THR A 404 37.50 31.36 30.23
C THR A 404 37.94 30.56 28.96
N ILE A 405 38.50 31.06 27.84
CA ILE A 405 39.33 32.22 27.41
C ILE A 405 39.15 32.33 25.87
N ARG A 406 38.71 33.47 25.31
CA ARG A 406 39.50 34.51 24.60
C ARG A 406 40.37 34.04 23.42
N GLY A 407 39.93 34.31 22.19
CA GLY A 407 40.78 34.23 20.99
C GLY A 407 40.11 34.67 19.68
N LEU A 408 40.15 35.98 19.39
CA LEU A 408 40.24 36.63 18.06
C LEU A 408 39.01 36.52 17.10
N ARG A 409 38.16 37.56 17.05
CA ARG A 409 38.10 38.66 16.03
C ARG A 409 37.69 38.18 14.62
N SER A 410 36.40 38.24 14.27
CA SER A 410 35.64 39.37 13.70
C SER A 410 35.89 39.64 12.21
N ALA A 411 35.01 39.08 11.37
CA ALA A 411 34.39 39.60 10.15
C ALA A 411 33.54 38.43 9.62
N SER A 412 32.25 38.48 9.32
CA SER A 412 31.31 39.54 9.02
C SER A 412 29.90 38.95 9.17
N SER A 413 28.92 39.79 9.49
CA SER A 413 27.50 39.45 9.38
C SER A 413 27.13 39.40 7.89
N ALA A 414 26.78 38.23 7.35
CA ALA A 414 25.97 38.13 6.13
C ALA A 414 25.45 36.69 5.88
N ARG A 415 24.12 36.56 5.96
CA ARG A 415 23.23 35.66 5.19
C ARG A 415 23.38 34.15 5.41
N VAL A 416 22.35 33.58 6.04
CA VAL A 416 21.89 32.21 5.80
C VAL A 416 21.47 32.14 4.32
N HIS A 417 22.38 31.69 3.45
CA HIS A 417 22.06 31.36 2.07
C HIS A 417 21.50 29.94 2.03
N GLY A 418 20.26 29.81 1.55
CA GLY A 418 19.65 28.51 1.31
C GLY A 418 20.46 27.74 0.28
N LEU A 419 21.03 26.61 0.69
CA LEU A 419 21.76 25.70 -0.19
C LEU A 419 20.79 25.17 -1.25
N ARG A 420 21.13 25.35 -2.53
CA ARG A 420 20.41 24.72 -3.63
C ARG A 420 21.00 23.32 -3.82
N GLU A 421 20.29 22.30 -3.39
CA GLU A 421 20.71 20.91 -3.60
C GLU A 421 20.50 20.49 -5.07
N TYR A 422 21.42 19.67 -5.58
CA TYR A 422 21.39 19.10 -6.94
C TYR A 422 21.69 17.61 -6.87
N VAL A 423 20.82 16.79 -7.47
CA VAL A 423 21.01 15.34 -7.55
C VAL A 423 21.69 14.99 -8.87
N ILE A 424 22.83 14.32 -8.79
CA ILE A 424 23.66 13.96 -9.94
C ILE A 424 22.94 12.96 -10.84
N SER A 425 22.80 13.29 -12.12
CA SER A 425 22.14 12.46 -13.13
C SER A 425 23.14 11.74 -14.04
N GLN A 426 22.68 10.74 -14.79
CA GLN A 426 23.53 10.01 -15.72
C GLN A 426 24.10 10.95 -16.80
N GLY A 427 25.42 10.95 -16.97
CA GLY A 427 26.13 11.81 -17.92
C GLY A 427 26.53 13.19 -17.35
N ASP A 428 26.17 13.50 -16.11
CA ASP A 428 26.65 14.70 -15.46
C ASP A 428 28.15 14.60 -15.13
N THR A 429 28.84 15.73 -15.27
CA THR A 429 30.20 15.94 -14.76
C THR A 429 30.19 17.16 -13.84
N LEU A 430 31.07 17.17 -12.83
CA LEU A 430 31.17 18.33 -11.90
C LEU A 430 31.40 19.65 -12.66
N SER A 431 32.21 19.63 -13.73
CA SER A 431 32.45 20.80 -14.58
C SER A 431 31.22 21.21 -15.38
N GLY A 432 30.44 20.24 -15.89
CA GLY A 432 29.17 20.49 -16.56
C GLY A 432 28.12 21.10 -15.63
N ILE A 433 28.02 20.58 -14.41
CA ILE A 433 27.12 21.10 -13.36
C ILE A 433 27.56 22.52 -12.96
N ALA A 434 28.84 22.73 -12.68
CA ALA A 434 29.37 24.05 -12.31
C ALA A 434 29.03 25.11 -13.38
N LYS A 435 29.25 24.79 -14.67
CA LYS A 435 28.91 25.68 -15.79
C LYS A 435 27.40 25.94 -15.90
N ARG A 436 26.56 24.90 -15.74
CA ARG A 436 25.09 25.01 -15.82
C ARG A 436 24.55 25.92 -14.73
N HIS A 437 25.10 25.81 -13.52
CA HIS A 437 24.69 26.59 -12.35
C HIS A 437 25.47 27.90 -12.17
N ARG A 438 26.38 28.21 -13.11
CA ARG A 438 27.19 29.43 -13.14
C ARG A 438 28.05 29.63 -11.88
N VAL A 439 28.57 28.55 -11.32
CA VAL A 439 29.50 28.55 -10.20
C VAL A 439 30.88 28.07 -10.64
N SER A 440 31.92 28.41 -9.89
CA SER A 440 33.25 27.86 -10.17
C SER A 440 33.33 26.38 -9.77
N LEU A 441 34.06 25.57 -10.54
CA LEU A 441 34.27 24.15 -10.21
C LEU A 441 34.97 23.98 -8.85
N SER A 442 35.90 24.89 -8.53
CA SER A 442 36.58 24.93 -7.23
C SER A 442 35.61 25.22 -6.08
N SER A 443 34.68 26.17 -6.24
CA SER A 443 33.66 26.48 -5.22
C SER A 443 32.70 25.31 -5.03
N LEU A 444 32.24 24.71 -6.13
CA LEU A 444 31.36 23.54 -6.09
C LEU A 444 32.01 22.35 -5.37
N ARG A 445 33.31 22.13 -5.59
CA ARG A 445 34.08 21.10 -4.89
C ARG A 445 34.24 21.39 -3.41
N ALA A 446 34.65 22.62 -3.07
CA ALA A 446 34.88 23.03 -1.69
C ALA A 446 33.62 22.92 -0.83
N GLU A 447 32.46 23.33 -1.36
CA GLU A 447 31.16 23.26 -0.68
C GLU A 447 30.74 21.82 -0.36
N ASN A 448 31.18 20.86 -1.17
CA ASN A 448 30.82 19.44 -1.04
C ASN A 448 31.94 18.58 -0.46
N GLY A 449 33.05 19.18 -0.03
CA GLY A 449 34.21 18.45 0.50
C GLY A 449 34.85 17.49 -0.52
N LEU A 450 34.73 17.75 -1.82
CA LEU A 450 35.24 16.87 -2.88
C LEU A 450 36.66 17.27 -3.30
N GLY A 451 37.59 16.30 -3.29
CA GLY A 451 38.96 16.45 -3.78
C GLY A 451 39.08 16.44 -5.31
N GLU A 452 40.30 16.67 -5.82
CA GLU A 452 40.56 16.75 -7.26
C GLU A 452 40.35 15.43 -8.02
N THR A 453 40.46 14.30 -7.33
CA THR A 453 40.32 12.95 -7.90
C THR A 453 39.01 12.26 -7.52
N ASP A 454 38.16 12.91 -6.71
CA ASP A 454 36.94 12.28 -6.22
C ASP A 454 35.90 12.14 -7.34
N LEU A 455 35.32 10.94 -7.42
CA LEU A 455 34.32 10.59 -8.41
C LEU A 455 32.92 10.83 -7.84
N ILE A 456 32.09 11.51 -8.63
CA ILE A 456 30.67 11.69 -8.34
C ILE A 456 29.84 10.51 -8.85
N ARG A 457 28.78 10.15 -8.12
CA ARG A 457 27.90 9.02 -8.46
C ARG A 457 26.50 9.49 -8.82
N VAL A 458 25.86 8.82 -9.76
CA VAL A 458 24.44 9.08 -10.09
C VAL A 458 23.59 8.85 -8.84
N GLY A 459 22.68 9.78 -8.55
CA GLY A 459 21.86 9.81 -7.33
C GLY A 459 22.50 10.50 -6.13
N GLN A 460 23.81 10.79 -6.17
CA GLN A 460 24.46 11.57 -5.12
C GLN A 460 23.94 13.01 -5.13
N VAL A 461 23.59 13.52 -3.95
CA VAL A 461 23.17 14.92 -3.77
C VAL A 461 24.40 15.76 -3.46
N ILE A 462 24.56 16.88 -4.17
CA ILE A 462 25.59 17.89 -3.91
C ILE A 462 24.93 19.25 -3.72
N ALA A 463 25.46 20.05 -2.81
CA ALA A 463 25.08 21.43 -2.61
C ALA A 463 25.69 22.31 -3.71
N ILE A 464 24.87 23.09 -4.41
CA ILE A 464 25.33 24.10 -5.35
C ILE A 464 25.56 25.39 -4.57
N PRO A 465 26.80 25.94 -4.56
CA PRO A 465 27.07 27.23 -3.95
C PRO A 465 26.18 28.30 -4.58
N THR A 466 25.57 29.15 -3.77
CA THR A 466 24.97 30.37 -4.29
C THR A 466 26.05 31.44 -4.23
N ASP A 467 26.69 31.73 -5.36
CA ASP A 467 27.70 32.80 -5.40
C ASP A 467 27.07 34.14 -4.94
N SER A 468 27.84 34.88 -4.14
CA SER A 468 27.53 36.24 -3.65
C SER A 468 27.70 37.31 -4.71
#